data_AF-A0A947VYW7-F1
#
_entry.id   AF-A0A947VYW7-F1
#
_cell.length_a   1.000
_cell.length_b   1.000
_cell.length_c   1.000
_cell.angle_alpha   90.00
_cell.angle_beta   90.00
_cell.angle_gamma   90.00
#
_symmetry.space_group_name_H-M   'P 1'
#
loop_
_entity.id
_entity.type
_entity.pdbx_description
1 polymer ?
#
loop_
_entity_poly.entity_id
_entity_poly.type
_entity_poly.pdbx_seq_one_letter_code
_entity_poly.pdbx_strand_id
1 'polypeptide(L)'
;MFRKKNTAGVDSDAIREILDEKKTKMKLSLKACAHCTLCAESCFLFMGRDKDPKYMPSYKFINSIGVLYKNKGNVDKLDLGEIRDIVWERCVLCTRCYCPMGIDIPEMIALARRVCRSQGVYPRYDQE
;
A
#
# COMPACT_ATOMS: atom_id res chain seq x y z
N MET A 1 -14.69 0.37 17.38
CA MET A 1 -13.72 1.15 18.18
C MET A 1 -13.50 2.49 17.48
N PHE A 2 -14.05 3.59 18.00
CA PHE A 2 -13.84 4.92 17.42
C PHE A 2 -12.52 5.48 17.93
N ARG A 3 -11.50 5.53 17.07
CA ARG A 3 -10.18 6.11 17.39
C ARG A 3 -10.13 7.56 16.92
N LYS A 4 -9.56 8.44 17.74
CA LYS A 4 -9.32 9.85 17.40
C LYS A 4 -8.21 9.94 16.35
N LYS A 5 -8.52 10.47 15.16
CA LYS A 5 -7.54 10.67 14.08
C LYS A 5 -6.59 11.81 14.40
N ASN A 6 -5.29 11.61 14.19
CA ASN A 6 -4.28 12.67 14.27
C ASN A 6 -3.79 13.05 12.86
N THR A 7 -4.44 14.05 12.27
CA THR A 7 -4.15 14.55 10.93
C THR A 7 -3.16 15.71 10.91
N ALA A 8 -2.61 16.12 12.06
CA ALA A 8 -1.71 17.27 12.14
C ALA A 8 -0.44 17.04 11.30
N GLY A 9 -0.18 17.86 10.29
CA GLY A 9 0.97 17.70 9.40
C GLY A 9 0.80 16.63 8.31
N VAL A 10 -0.42 16.14 8.07
CA VAL A 10 -0.77 15.35 6.88
C VAL A 10 -1.42 16.28 5.85
N ASP A 11 -0.79 16.39 4.69
CA ASP A 11 -1.31 17.15 3.55
C ASP A 11 -2.23 16.26 2.71
N SER A 12 -3.53 16.29 3.03
CA SER A 12 -4.52 15.48 2.33
C SER A 12 -4.74 15.90 0.87
N ASP A 13 -4.48 17.17 0.52
CA ASP A 13 -4.68 17.66 -0.84
C ASP A 13 -3.56 17.17 -1.76
N ALA A 14 -2.30 17.23 -1.30
CA ALA A 14 -1.18 16.61 -2.01
C ALA A 14 -1.36 15.09 -2.20
N ILE A 15 -1.93 14.40 -1.20
CA ILE A 15 -2.27 12.97 -1.35
C ILE A 15 -3.32 12.79 -2.46
N ARG A 16 -4.40 13.57 -2.46
CA ARG A 16 -5.46 13.46 -3.47
C ARG A 16 -4.95 13.71 -4.88
N GLU A 17 -4.10 14.72 -5.06
CA GLU A 17 -3.47 15.03 -6.34
C GLU A 17 -2.70 13.82 -6.89
N ILE A 18 -1.85 13.20 -6.07
CA ILE A 18 -1.10 11.99 -6.43
C ILE A 18 -2.03 10.82 -6.77
N LEU A 19 -3.11 10.62 -5.99
CA LEU A 19 -4.08 9.56 -6.24
C LEU A 19 -4.88 9.79 -7.53
N ASP A 20 -5.10 11.04 -7.92
CA ASP A 20 -5.90 11.39 -9.09
C ASP A 20 -5.18 11.09 -10.41
N GLU A 21 -3.84 11.17 -10.45
CA GLU A 21 -3.02 10.84 -11.62
C GLU A 21 -3.25 9.42 -12.17
N LYS A 22 -3.52 8.44 -11.30
CA LYS A 22 -3.73 7.02 -11.68
C LYS A 22 -5.09 6.47 -11.27
N LYS A 23 -6.04 7.36 -10.96
CA LYS A 23 -7.35 7.05 -10.35
C LYS A 23 -8.09 5.91 -11.04
N THR A 24 -8.22 5.98 -12.36
CA THR A 24 -9.00 5.02 -13.14
C THR A 24 -8.38 3.62 -13.05
N LYS A 25 -7.07 3.51 -13.32
CA LYS A 25 -6.35 2.23 -13.26
C LYS A 25 -6.40 1.63 -11.84
N MET A 26 -6.08 2.43 -10.83
CA MET A 26 -6.02 1.94 -9.44
C MET A 26 -7.39 1.52 -8.91
N LYS A 27 -8.45 2.27 -9.21
CA LYS A 27 -9.82 1.87 -8.83
C LYS A 27 -10.26 0.59 -9.54
N LEU A 28 -9.92 0.44 -10.81
CA LEU A 28 -10.20 -0.79 -11.54
C LEU A 28 -9.46 -1.98 -10.91
N SER A 29 -8.16 -1.84 -10.63
CA SER A 29 -7.35 -2.86 -9.96
C SER A 29 -7.90 -3.24 -8.58
N LEU A 30 -8.30 -2.27 -7.77
CA LEU A 30 -8.91 -2.52 -6.46
C LEU A 30 -10.24 -3.28 -6.58
N LYS A 31 -11.07 -2.94 -7.57
CA LYS A 31 -12.34 -3.64 -7.84
C LYS A 31 -12.15 -5.03 -8.43
N ALA A 32 -11.10 -5.23 -9.22
CA ALA A 32 -10.81 -6.50 -9.89
C ALA A 32 -10.28 -7.57 -8.92
N CYS A 33 -9.84 -7.20 -7.72
CA CYS A 33 -9.33 -8.17 -6.76
C CYS A 33 -10.45 -9.07 -6.23
N ALA A 34 -10.46 -10.34 -6.64
CA ALA A 34 -11.43 -11.34 -6.18
C ALA A 34 -11.08 -11.97 -4.80
N HIS A 35 -10.07 -11.44 -4.09
CA HIS A 35 -9.55 -12.02 -2.84
C HIS A 35 -9.20 -13.53 -2.94
N CYS A 36 -8.85 -14.00 -4.13
CA CYS A 36 -8.63 -15.42 -4.43
C CYS A 36 -7.30 -16.00 -3.93
N THR A 37 -6.42 -15.18 -3.33
CA THR A 37 -5.09 -15.56 -2.82
C THR A 37 -4.08 -16.10 -3.84
N LEU A 38 -4.42 -16.20 -5.13
CA LEU A 38 -3.53 -16.74 -6.18
C LEU A 38 -2.20 -15.97 -6.37
N CYS A 39 -2.11 -14.73 -5.87
CA CYS A 39 -0.86 -13.97 -5.87
C CYS A 39 0.11 -14.35 -4.74
N ALA A 40 -0.32 -15.12 -3.73
CA ALA A 40 0.43 -15.31 -2.48
C ALA A 40 1.83 -15.92 -2.70
N GLU A 41 1.89 -17.07 -3.36
CA GLU A 41 3.13 -17.82 -3.56
C GLU A 41 4.13 -17.14 -4.52
N SER A 42 3.67 -16.15 -5.30
CA SER A 42 4.56 -15.32 -6.13
C SER A 42 5.46 -14.39 -5.32
N CYS A 43 5.18 -14.19 -4.02
CA CYS A 43 5.97 -13.33 -3.15
C CYS A 43 6.96 -14.13 -2.30
N PHE A 44 8.26 -13.95 -2.55
CA PHE A 44 9.29 -14.61 -1.76
C PHE A 44 9.26 -14.23 -0.26
N LEU A 45 8.81 -13.03 0.08
CA LEU A 45 8.65 -12.62 1.48
C LEU A 45 7.49 -13.34 2.16
N PHE A 46 6.41 -13.67 1.43
CA PHE A 46 5.35 -14.51 1.97
C PHE A 46 5.88 -15.93 2.20
N MET A 47 6.58 -16.51 1.21
CA MET A 47 7.14 -17.85 1.32
C MET A 47 8.21 -17.97 2.42
N GLY A 48 9.05 -16.95 2.58
CA GLY A 48 10.16 -16.92 3.55
C GLY A 48 9.79 -16.39 4.94
N ARG A 49 8.53 -16.01 5.19
CA ARG A 49 8.04 -15.53 6.50
C ARG A 49 6.87 -16.39 6.98
N ASP A 50 7.06 -17.70 6.92
CA ASP A 50 6.11 -18.72 7.40
C ASP A 50 4.70 -18.57 6.82
N LYS A 51 4.60 -18.09 5.58
CA LYS A 51 3.32 -17.84 4.89
C LYS A 51 2.39 -16.91 5.68
N ASP A 52 2.94 -15.98 6.46
CA ASP A 52 2.15 -14.98 7.18
C ASP A 52 1.37 -14.09 6.18
N PRO A 53 0.02 -14.05 6.25
CA PRO A 53 -0.83 -13.30 5.32
C PRO A 53 -0.47 -11.82 5.18
N LYS A 54 0.18 -11.20 6.19
CA LYS A 54 0.61 -9.79 6.10
C LYS A 54 1.65 -9.53 5.00
N TYR A 55 2.33 -10.58 4.53
CA TYR A 55 3.28 -10.52 3.41
C TYR A 55 2.64 -10.87 2.05
N MET A 56 1.38 -11.27 2.00
CA MET A 56 0.68 -11.58 0.75
C MET A 56 0.58 -10.33 -0.14
N PRO A 57 0.82 -10.41 -1.47
CA PRO A 57 0.73 -9.24 -2.36
C PRO A 57 -0.63 -8.54 -2.32
N SER A 58 -1.73 -9.29 -2.30
CA SER A 58 -3.09 -8.73 -2.19
C SER A 58 -3.28 -7.97 -0.88
N TYR A 59 -2.87 -8.56 0.25
CA TYR A 59 -2.91 -7.89 1.54
C TYR A 59 -2.19 -6.55 1.48
N LYS A 60 -1.00 -6.50 0.87
CA LYS A 60 -0.19 -5.28 0.79
C LYS A 60 -0.91 -4.17 0.03
N PHE A 61 -1.41 -4.40 -1.19
CA PHE A 61 -2.01 -3.31 -1.95
C PHE A 61 -3.38 -2.90 -1.39
N ILE A 62 -4.16 -3.82 -0.84
CA ILE A 62 -5.46 -3.53 -0.22
C ILE A 62 -5.27 -2.67 1.03
N ASN A 63 -4.30 -3.00 1.87
CA ASN A 63 -4.04 -2.28 3.12
C ASN A 63 -3.06 -1.10 2.96
N SER A 64 -2.60 -0.81 1.74
CA SER A 64 -1.83 0.41 1.44
C SER A 64 -2.62 1.36 0.55
N ILE A 65 -2.49 1.23 -0.76
CA ILE A 65 -3.18 2.10 -1.71
C ILE A 65 -4.71 1.96 -1.62
N GLY A 66 -5.22 0.79 -1.26
CA GLY A 66 -6.65 0.57 -1.02
C GLY A 66 -7.19 1.41 0.14
N VAL A 67 -6.45 1.56 1.24
CA VAL A 67 -6.79 2.45 2.36
C VAL A 67 -6.81 3.91 1.90
N LEU A 68 -5.82 4.33 1.12
CA LEU A 68 -5.73 5.69 0.58
C LEU A 68 -6.93 6.04 -0.32
N TYR A 69 -7.32 5.15 -1.24
CA TYR A 69 -8.49 5.36 -2.10
C TYR A 69 -9.81 5.26 -1.33
N LYS A 70 -9.94 4.32 -0.39
CA LYS A 70 -11.14 4.18 0.46
C LYS A 70 -11.41 5.45 1.25
N ASN A 71 -10.36 6.05 1.80
CA ASN A 71 -10.45 7.28 2.60
C ASN A 71 -10.36 8.57 1.78
N LYS A 72 -10.22 8.49 0.44
CA LYS A 72 -10.04 9.66 -0.44
C LYS A 72 -8.88 10.57 0.01
N GLY A 73 -7.77 9.95 0.45
CA GLY A 73 -6.61 10.65 1.01
C GLY A 73 -6.78 11.17 2.44
N ASN A 74 -7.96 11.05 3.07
CA ASN A 74 -8.20 11.49 4.45
C ASN A 74 -7.67 10.49 5.50
N VAL A 75 -6.35 10.38 5.55
CA VAL A 75 -5.61 9.49 6.45
C VAL A 75 -4.89 10.26 7.55
N ASP A 76 -4.56 9.57 8.63
CA ASP A 76 -3.82 10.12 9.77
C ASP A 76 -2.37 9.61 9.82
N LYS A 77 -1.56 10.08 10.78
CA LYS A 77 -0.15 9.64 10.89
C LYS A 77 0.01 8.14 11.15
N LEU A 78 -0.93 7.53 11.85
CA LEU A 78 -0.89 6.10 12.16
C LEU A 78 -1.24 5.29 10.92
N ASP A 79 -2.25 5.71 10.16
CA ASP A 79 -2.55 5.14 8.84
C ASP A 79 -1.30 5.19 7.95
N LEU A 80 -0.63 6.36 7.85
CA LEU A 80 0.60 6.49 7.06
C LEU A 80 1.77 5.64 7.58
N GLY A 81 1.89 5.46 8.89
CA GLY A 81 2.87 4.57 9.51
C GLY A 81 2.62 3.09 9.18
N GLU A 82 1.38 2.64 9.26
CA GLU A 82 0.99 1.29 8.86
C GLU A 82 1.24 1.05 7.37
N ILE A 83 0.87 2.02 6.53
CA ILE A 83 1.15 1.98 5.08
C ILE A 83 2.65 1.90 4.83
N ARG A 84 3.46 2.70 5.54
CA ARG A 84 4.93 2.67 5.44
C ARG A 84 5.47 1.27 5.71
N ASP A 85 5.07 0.65 6.81
CA ASP A 85 5.55 -0.69 7.17
C ASP A 85 5.14 -1.73 6.11
N ILE A 86 3.95 -1.60 5.53
CA ILE A 86 3.51 -2.47 4.45
C ILE A 86 4.38 -2.30 3.19
N VAL A 87 4.64 -1.06 2.78
CA VAL A 87 5.27 -0.79 1.48
C VAL A 87 6.80 -0.81 1.51
N TRP A 88 7.43 -0.78 2.69
CA TRP A 88 8.89 -0.91 2.85
C TRP A 88 9.31 -2.16 3.63
N GLU A 89 8.82 -2.36 4.85
CA GLU A 89 9.25 -3.51 5.69
C GLU A 89 8.73 -4.84 5.15
N ARG A 90 7.51 -4.85 4.62
CA ARG A 90 6.87 -6.07 4.09
C ARG A 90 7.07 -6.22 2.59
N CYS A 91 7.61 -5.22 1.91
CA CYS A 91 7.77 -5.24 0.46
C CYS A 91 9.07 -4.57 0.02
N VAL A 92 9.95 -5.32 -0.65
CA VAL A 92 11.16 -4.78 -1.27
C VAL A 92 10.93 -4.25 -2.69
N LEU A 93 9.69 -4.30 -3.20
CA LEU A 93 9.32 -3.93 -4.58
C LEU A 93 10.14 -4.68 -5.66
N CYS A 94 10.33 -5.99 -5.47
CA CYS A 94 11.08 -6.84 -6.43
C CYS A 94 10.36 -7.12 -7.77
N THR A 95 9.15 -6.59 -7.95
CA THR A 95 8.30 -6.75 -9.15
C THR A 95 7.97 -8.19 -9.59
N ARG A 96 8.31 -9.22 -8.81
CA ARG A 96 8.05 -10.63 -9.15
C ARG A 96 6.61 -11.09 -8.93
N CYS A 97 5.85 -10.39 -8.10
CA CYS A 97 4.49 -10.82 -7.79
C CYS A 97 3.58 -10.70 -9.00
N TYR A 98 2.72 -11.71 -9.20
CA TYR A 98 1.80 -11.79 -10.33
C TYR A 98 0.36 -11.95 -9.84
N CYS A 99 -0.58 -11.41 -10.61
CA CYS A 99 -2.01 -11.58 -10.38
C CYS A 99 -2.70 -12.07 -11.66
N PRO A 100 -3.44 -13.19 -11.63
CA PRO A 100 -4.15 -13.69 -12.81
C PRO A 100 -5.29 -12.78 -13.27
N MET A 101 -5.75 -11.85 -12.42
CA MET A 101 -6.73 -10.83 -12.79
C MET A 101 -6.10 -9.62 -13.51
N GLY A 102 -4.80 -9.67 -13.84
CA GLY A 102 -4.10 -8.57 -14.52
C GLY A 102 -3.81 -7.36 -13.63
N ILE A 103 -3.87 -7.51 -12.30
CA ILE A 103 -3.54 -6.43 -11.37
C ILE A 103 -2.02 -6.24 -11.31
N ASP A 104 -1.58 -5.04 -11.67
CA ASP A 104 -0.19 -4.59 -11.50
C ASP A 104 0.07 -4.20 -10.04
N ILE A 105 0.27 -5.21 -9.19
CA ILE A 105 0.55 -5.03 -7.76
C ILE A 105 1.81 -4.19 -7.53
N PRO A 106 2.94 -4.40 -8.25
CA PRO A 106 4.12 -3.55 -8.09
C PRO A 106 3.81 -2.07 -8.28
N GLU A 107 3.06 -1.69 -9.31
CA GLU A 107 2.69 -0.29 -9.55
C GLU A 107 1.79 0.26 -8.43
N MET A 108 0.83 -0.53 -7.94
CA MET A 108 -0.01 -0.15 -6.81
C MET A 108 0.82 0.18 -5.55
N ILE A 109 1.81 -0.66 -5.24
CA ILE A 109 2.73 -0.43 -4.12
C ILE A 109 3.64 0.77 -4.38
N ALA A 110 4.12 0.95 -5.61
CA ALA A 110 4.96 2.10 -5.97
C ALA A 110 4.21 3.43 -5.79
N LEU A 111 2.93 3.49 -6.16
CA LEU A 111 2.09 4.67 -5.92
C LEU A 111 1.91 4.95 -4.43
N ALA A 112 1.68 3.93 -3.61
CA ALA A 112 1.59 4.09 -2.16
C ALA A 112 2.90 4.62 -1.56
N ARG A 113 4.07 4.14 -2.03
CA ARG A 113 5.38 4.71 -1.63
C ARG A 113 5.51 6.18 -2.02
N ARG A 114 5.01 6.59 -3.20
CA ARG A 114 5.03 7.99 -3.64
C ARG A 114 4.18 8.87 -2.74
N VAL A 115 3.00 8.40 -2.36
CA VAL A 115 2.14 9.07 -1.36
C VAL A 115 2.86 9.22 -0.03
N CYS A 116 3.42 8.15 0.53
CA CYS A 116 4.15 8.25 1.80
C CYS A 116 5.33 9.24 1.72
N ARG A 117 6.09 9.25 0.62
CA ARG A 117 7.19 10.21 0.42
C ARG A 117 6.73 11.66 0.37
N SER A 118 5.58 11.97 -0.26
CA SER A 118 5.05 13.35 -0.27
C SER A 118 4.68 13.85 1.13
N GLN A 119 4.43 12.92 2.05
CA GLN A 119 4.14 13.21 3.46
C GLN A 119 5.38 13.15 4.37
N GLY A 120 6.59 13.02 3.80
CA GLY A 120 7.81 12.86 4.57
C GLY A 120 7.90 11.52 5.32
N VAL A 121 7.10 10.53 4.93
CA VAL A 121 7.05 9.20 5.55
C VAL A 121 7.83 8.21 4.68
N TYR A 122 8.97 7.76 5.20
CA TYR A 122 9.83 6.78 4.56
C TYR A 122 10.75 6.14 5.63
N PRO A 123 11.40 5.00 5.34
CA PRO A 123 12.37 4.40 6.25
C PRO A 123 13.54 5.34 6.51
N ARG A 124 13.93 5.47 7.78
CA ARG A 124 15.09 6.22 8.23
C ARG A 124 16.17 5.21 8.61
N TYR A 125 17.30 5.24 7.91
CA TYR A 125 18.42 4.30 8.07
C TYR A 125 19.54 4.88 8.95
N ASP A 126 19.35 6.11 9.42
CA ASP A 126 20.25 6.89 10.27
C ASP A 126 19.99 6.69 11.77
N GLN A 127 19.05 5.80 12.12
CA GLN A 127 18.66 5.46 13.48
C GLN A 127 18.81 3.95 13.71
N GLU A 128 20.05 3.46 13.64
CA GLU A 128 20.46 2.13 14.13
C GLU A 128 21.36 2.28 15.35
#